data_AF-A0AAN1SG87-F1
#
_entry.id   AF-A0AAN1SG87-F1
#
_cell.length_a   1.000
_cell.length_b   1.000
_cell.length_c   1.000
_cell.angle_alpha   90.00
_cell.angle_beta   90.00
_cell.angle_gamma   90.00
#
_symmetry.space_group_name_H-M   'P 1'
#
loop_
_entity.id
_entity.type
_entity.pdbx_description
1 polymer ?
#
loop_
_entity_poly.entity_id
_entity_poly.type
_entity_poly.pdbx_seq_one_letter_code
_entity_poly.pdbx_strand_id
1 'polypeptide(L)'
;MAKQTAGRDNLGDFTPQFAALNDDVLFGEVWDREEQLSPRDRSLVTVASLLTQGVPQLEAHLNIAKQNGVTQEEIVRLLLI
;
A
#
# COMPACT_ATOMS: atom_id res chain seq x y z
N MET A 1 -5.98 -2.43 9.54
CA MET A 1 -5.47 -1.04 9.41
C MET A 1 -6.60 -0.05 9.73
N ALA A 2 -6.30 1.25 9.88
CA ALA A 2 -7.36 2.27 9.90
C ALA A 2 -8.07 2.29 8.53
N LYS A 3 -9.38 2.58 8.51
CA LYS A 3 -10.16 2.62 7.26
C LYS A 3 -9.59 3.67 6.30
N GLN A 4 -9.29 3.26 5.07
CA GLN A 4 -8.82 4.17 4.02
C GLN A 4 -10.00 4.97 3.43
N THR A 5 -9.81 6.27 3.26
CA THR A 5 -10.79 7.19 2.63
C THR A 5 -10.18 8.11 1.57
N ALA A 6 -8.86 8.00 1.33
CA ALA A 6 -8.15 8.89 0.42
C ALA A 6 -8.69 8.87 -1.02
N GLY A 7 -9.30 7.76 -1.47
CA GLY A 7 -9.96 7.68 -2.76
C GLY A 7 -11.12 8.68 -2.83
N ARG A 8 -12.06 8.61 -1.88
CA ARG A 8 -13.19 9.54 -1.82
C ARG A 8 -12.77 10.97 -1.51
N ASP A 9 -11.84 11.16 -0.57
CA ASP A 9 -11.43 12.48 -0.13
C ASP A 9 -10.73 13.29 -1.23
N ASN A 10 -9.96 12.63 -2.12
CA ASN A 10 -9.18 13.32 -3.14
C ASN A 10 -9.75 13.20 -4.56
N LEU A 11 -10.50 12.13 -4.85
CA LEU A 11 -10.94 11.79 -6.21
C LEU A 11 -12.46 11.60 -6.31
N GLY A 12 -13.21 11.74 -5.21
CA GLY A 12 -14.65 11.48 -5.17
C GLY A 12 -15.44 12.29 -6.20
N ASP A 13 -15.12 13.58 -6.35
CA ASP A 13 -15.84 14.46 -7.30
C ASP A 13 -15.37 14.29 -8.75
N PHE A 14 -14.08 13.94 -8.95
CA PHE A 14 -13.49 13.81 -10.29
C PHE A 14 -13.80 12.44 -10.92
N THR A 15 -13.68 11.37 -10.14
CA THR A 15 -13.90 9.99 -10.59
C THR A 15 -14.49 9.14 -9.45
N PRO A 16 -15.80 9.25 -9.20
CA PRO A 16 -16.47 8.60 -8.06
C PRO A 16 -16.28 7.08 -8.02
N GLN A 17 -16.27 6.43 -9.19
CA GLN A 17 -16.11 4.99 -9.27
C GLN A 17 -14.68 4.56 -8.89
N PHE A 18 -13.66 5.28 -9.34
CA PHE A 18 -12.28 4.98 -8.98
C PHE A 18 -12.04 5.20 -7.48
N ALA A 19 -12.59 6.28 -6.93
CA ALA A 19 -12.57 6.56 -5.49
C ALA A 19 -13.16 5.40 -4.67
N ALA A 20 -14.33 4.89 -5.06
CA ALA A 20 -14.97 3.76 -4.40
C ALA A 20 -14.14 2.47 -4.52
N LEU A 21 -13.58 2.17 -5.70
CA LEU A 21 -12.72 1.00 -5.90
C LEU A 21 -11.46 1.04 -5.02
N ASN A 22 -10.86 2.22 -4.85
CA ASN A 22 -9.69 2.40 -4.00
C ASN A 22 -10.02 2.11 -2.53
N ASP A 23 -11.05 2.76 -1.99
CA ASP A 23 -11.37 2.68 -0.57
C ASP A 23 -12.00 1.33 -0.20
N ASP A 24 -13.00 0.87 -0.97
CA ASP A 24 -13.82 -0.28 -0.58
C ASP A 24 -13.18 -1.60 -1.01
N VAL A 25 -12.64 -1.66 -2.23
CA VAL A 25 -12.16 -2.93 -2.78
C VAL A 25 -10.67 -3.10 -2.51
N LEU A 26 -9.83 -2.15 -2.91
CA LEU A 26 -8.38 -2.30 -2.74
C LEU A 26 -8.04 -2.34 -1.25
N PHE A 27 -8.37 -1.29 -0.50
CA PHE A 27 -8.01 -1.22 0.91
C PHE A 27 -9.02 -1.92 1.83
N GLY A 28 -10.32 -1.86 1.53
CA GLY A 28 -11.37 -2.46 2.36
C GLY A 28 -11.60 -3.97 2.16
N GLU A 29 -11.08 -4.57 1.10
CA GLU A 29 -11.14 -6.03 0.90
C GLU A 29 -9.78 -6.66 0.66
N VAL A 30 -9.02 -6.18 -0.34
CA VAL A 30 -7.80 -6.88 -0.79
C VAL A 30 -6.68 -6.80 0.24
N TRP A 31 -6.48 -5.63 0.84
CA TRP A 31 -5.48 -5.45 1.91
C TRP A 31 -5.90 -6.04 3.25
N ASP A 32 -7.20 -6.16 3.51
CA ASP A 32 -7.75 -6.76 4.72
C ASP A 32 -7.78 -8.32 4.68
N ARG A 33 -7.46 -8.94 3.53
CA ARG A 33 -7.28 -10.40 3.40
C ARG A 33 -5.96 -10.87 4.02
N GLU A 34 -5.87 -10.83 5.34
CA GLU A 34 -4.64 -11.16 6.07
C GLU A 34 -4.38 -12.68 6.20
N GLU A 35 -5.38 -13.52 5.93
CA GLU A 35 -5.28 -14.99 6.06
C GLU A 35 -4.21 -15.60 5.14
N GLN A 36 -4.02 -15.07 3.92
CA GLN A 36 -3.05 -15.59 2.97
C GLN A 36 -1.69 -14.89 3.03
N LEU A 37 -1.67 -13.59 3.34
CA LEU A 37 -0.45 -12.79 3.40
C LEU A 37 -0.62 -11.63 4.36
N SER A 38 0.30 -11.53 5.32
CA SER A 38 0.26 -10.50 6.36
C SER A 38 0.40 -9.10 5.76
N PRO A 39 -0.12 -8.05 6.42
CA PRO A 39 0.09 -6.66 6.01
C PRO A 39 1.57 -6.30 5.85
N ARG A 40 2.43 -6.85 6.73
CA ARG A 40 3.88 -6.69 6.67
C ARG A 40 4.46 -7.23 5.36
N ASP A 41 4.12 -8.46 5.00
CA ASP A 41 4.67 -9.12 3.82
C ASP A 41 4.08 -8.53 2.53
N ARG A 42 2.79 -8.15 2.54
CA ARG A 42 2.16 -7.38 1.44
C ARG A 42 2.88 -6.07 1.19
N SER A 43 3.23 -5.35 2.26
CA SER A 43 4.00 -4.12 2.14
C SER A 43 5.39 -4.35 1.55
N LEU A 44 6.11 -5.40 1.96
CA LEU A 44 7.42 -5.74 1.39
C LEU A 44 7.34 -6.02 -0.12
N VAL A 45 6.39 -6.86 -0.55
CA VAL A 45 6.20 -7.19 -1.98
C VAL A 45 5.81 -5.95 -2.79
N THR A 46 4.95 -5.10 -2.24
CA THR A 46 4.52 -3.86 -2.90
C THR A 46 5.68 -2.90 -3.05
N VAL A 47 6.49 -2.69 -2.00
CA VAL A 47 7.69 -1.83 -2.07
C VAL A 47 8.68 -2.35 -3.12
N ALA A 48 8.95 -3.66 -3.16
CA ALA A 48 9.80 -4.26 -4.19
C ALA A 48 9.28 -4.00 -5.61
N SER A 49 7.98 -4.19 -5.83
CA SER A 49 7.35 -3.91 -7.12
C SER A 49 7.47 -2.43 -7.50
N LEU A 50 7.20 -1.50 -6.59
CA LEU A 50 7.23 -0.06 -6.89
C LEU A 50 8.66 0.45 -7.14
N LEU A 51 9.65 -0.09 -6.42
CA LEU A 51 11.07 0.22 -6.65
C LEU A 51 11.48 -0.10 -8.09
N THR A 52 11.09 -1.27 -8.61
CA THR A 52 11.43 -1.68 -9.98
C THR A 52 10.71 -0.87 -11.06
N GLN A 53 9.50 -0.36 -10.76
CA GLN A 53 8.70 0.42 -11.71
C GLN A 53 9.08 1.91 -11.76
N GLY A 54 9.71 2.44 -10.70
CA GLY A 54 10.11 3.86 -10.64
C GLY A 54 8.92 4.83 -10.57
N VAL A 55 7.81 4.41 -9.95
CA VAL A 55 6.57 5.20 -9.89
C VAL A 55 6.48 6.06 -8.62
N PRO A 56 5.75 7.20 -8.64
CA PRO A 56 5.66 8.14 -7.51
C PRO A 56 5.08 7.57 -6.21
N GLN A 57 4.41 6.40 -6.26
CA GLN A 57 3.74 5.79 -5.11
C GLN A 57 4.72 5.19 -4.07
N LEU A 58 6.01 5.07 -4.40
CA LEU A 58 6.99 4.41 -3.55
C LEU A 58 7.08 5.02 -2.15
N GLU A 59 7.09 6.35 -2.03
CA GLU A 59 7.21 7.03 -0.74
C GLU A 59 6.04 6.70 0.19
N ALA A 60 4.81 6.73 -0.33
CA ALA A 60 3.62 6.40 0.44
C ALA A 60 3.67 4.95 0.94
N HIS A 61 4.08 4.01 0.08
CA HIS A 61 4.16 2.59 0.46
C HIS A 61 5.33 2.25 1.39
N LEU A 62 6.43 3.02 1.37
CA LEU A 62 7.49 2.91 2.39
C LEU A 62 6.97 3.30 3.78
N ASN A 63 6.12 4.33 3.86
CA ASN A 63 5.51 4.73 5.13
C ASN A 63 4.51 3.68 5.64
N ILE A 64 3.68 3.13 4.74
CA ILE A 64 2.76 2.02 5.07
C ILE A 64 3.55 0.78 5.54
N ALA A 65 4.65 0.44 4.87
CA ALA A 65 5.49 -0.69 5.26
C ALA A 65 6.03 -0.56 6.69
N LYS A 66 6.51 0.63 7.06
CA LYS A 66 6.96 0.92 8.43
C LYS A 66 5.82 0.78 9.45
N GLN A 67 4.64 1.28 9.13
CA GLN A 67 3.45 1.14 10.00
C GLN A 67 3.04 -0.32 10.18
N ASN A 68 3.23 -1.14 9.14
CA ASN A 68 2.99 -2.59 9.18
C ASN A 68 4.15 -3.39 9.78
N GLY A 69 5.16 -2.74 10.38
CA GLY A 69 6.24 -3.40 11.11
C GLY A 69 7.45 -3.82 10.26
N VAL A 70 7.56 -3.35 9.02
CA VAL A 70 8.79 -3.52 8.22
C VAL A 70 9.87 -2.59 8.76
N THR A 71 11.02 -3.14 9.09
CA THR A 71 12.13 -2.38 9.66
C THR A 71 12.91 -1.61 8.58
N GLN A 72 13.62 -0.57 9.00
CA GLN A 72 14.53 0.14 8.10
C GLN A 72 15.63 -0.79 7.56
N GLU A 73 16.14 -1.70 8.38
CA GLU A 73 17.16 -2.66 7.96
C GLU A 73 16.64 -3.57 6.83
N GLU A 74 15.43 -4.10 6.96
CA GLU A 74 14.81 -4.92 5.90
C GLU A 74 14.62 -4.14 4.60
N ILE A 75 14.21 -2.87 4.67
CA ILE A 75 14.11 -2.00 3.49
C ILE A 75 15.48 -1.80 2.84
N VAL A 76 16.53 -1.54 3.64
CA VAL A 76 17.90 -1.41 3.13
C VAL A 76 18.34 -2.70 2.45
N ARG A 77 18.06 -3.87 3.03
CA ARG A 77 18.39 -5.17 2.41
C ARG A 77 17.65 -5.37 1.09
N LEU A 78 16.41 -4.92 0.99
CA LEU A 78 15.59 -5.01 -0.22
C LEU A 78 16.10 -4.11 -1.35
N LEU A 79 16.78 -3.00 -1.04
CA LEU A 79 17.43 -2.12 -2.02
C LEU A 79 18.77 -2.66 -2.55
N LEU A 80 19.35 -3.65 -1.88
CA LEU A 80 20.67 -4.19 -2.19
C LEU A 80 20.61 -5.51 -2.99
N ILE A 81 19.42 -6.00 -3.30
CA ILE A 81 19.17 -7.19 -4.14
C ILE A 81 18.83 -6.76 -5.57
#